data_AF-A0A5B9D2B7-F1
#
_entry.id   AF-A0A5B9D2B7-F1
#
_cell.length_a   1.000
_cell.length_b   1.000
_cell.length_c   1.000
_cell.angle_alpha   90.00
_cell.angle_beta   90.00
_cell.angle_gamma   90.00
#
_symmetry.space_group_name_H-M   'P 1'
#
loop_
_entity.id
_entity.type
_entity.pdbx_description
1 polymer ?
#
loop_
_entity_poly.entity_id
_entity_poly.type
_entity_poly.pdbx_seq_one_letter_code
_entity_poly.pdbx_strand_id
1 'polypeptide(L)'
;MFVNIDKVIEELKQNKFSHIASEKINIKANEITDLALLKKSWDYLPIDPYMKKDDTYRRRCFGKFIVDIVNKTIDFVDDNTFFQSSEINRYAGGIERKLPKMSDVISSNIVLRKIIENTLNAFLMYKKKESNVWDVFVHQFRIESKKGMQGNPTPEGIHKDGHTFISMHMIGRYNIEGGHPISMMKIETK
;
A
#
# COMPACT_ATOMS: atom_id res chain seq x y z
N MET A 1 8.53 15.05 -0.84
CA MET A 1 8.59 13.66 -0.38
C MET A 1 9.70 13.52 0.66
N PHE A 2 9.64 12.50 1.55
CA PHE A 2 10.12 12.50 2.94
C PHE A 2 11.12 13.60 3.33
N VAL A 3 10.72 14.46 4.26
CA VAL A 3 11.53 15.61 4.72
C VAL A 3 12.78 15.18 5.50
N ASN A 4 12.84 13.96 6.04
CA ASN A 4 14.03 13.45 6.74
C ASN A 4 14.14 11.93 6.58
N ILE A 5 14.79 11.48 5.50
CA ILE A 5 14.96 10.05 5.20
C ILE A 5 15.91 9.35 6.18
N ASP A 6 16.91 10.06 6.71
CA ASP A 6 17.88 9.49 7.66
C ASP A 6 17.20 9.07 8.96
N LYS A 7 16.28 9.91 9.47
CA LYS A 7 15.45 9.57 10.63
C LYS A 7 14.57 8.35 10.37
N VAL A 8 13.98 8.25 9.18
CA VAL A 8 13.18 7.07 8.79
C VAL A 8 14.05 5.81 8.82
N ILE A 9 15.27 5.87 8.30
CA ILE A 9 16.21 4.75 8.29
C ILE A 9 16.62 4.37 9.72
N GLU A 10 16.87 5.35 10.58
CA GLU A 10 17.20 5.12 11.99
C GLU A 10 16.07 4.41 12.72
N GLU A 11 14.83 4.89 12.57
CA GLU A 11 13.64 4.25 13.15
C GLU A 11 13.44 2.83 12.60
N LEU A 12 13.64 2.60 11.30
CA LEU A 12 13.59 1.25 10.72
C LEU A 12 14.68 0.32 11.29
N LYS A 13 15.88 0.83 11.59
CA LYS A 13 16.97 0.05 12.22
C LYS A 13 16.63 -0.33 13.65
N GLN A 14 16.13 0.63 14.44
CA GLN A 14 15.83 0.46 15.86
C GLN A 14 14.54 -0.33 16.09
N ASN A 15 13.46 0.06 15.41
CA ASN A 15 12.10 -0.39 15.74
C ASN A 15 11.54 -1.38 14.73
N LYS A 16 12.20 -1.57 13.58
CA LYS A 16 11.68 -2.31 12.40
C LYS A 16 10.45 -1.67 11.75
N PHE A 17 10.06 -0.48 12.19
CA PHE A 17 9.01 0.34 11.60
C PHE A 17 9.34 1.83 11.78
N SER A 18 8.77 2.67 10.94
CA SER A 18 8.84 4.13 11.06
C SER A 18 7.46 4.72 10.82
N HIS A 19 7.12 5.78 11.55
CA HIS A 19 5.87 6.51 11.37
C HIS A 19 6.15 7.92 10.85
N ILE A 20 5.62 8.23 9.67
CA ILE A 20 5.84 9.51 9.00
C ILE A 20 4.52 10.27 9.02
N ALA A 21 4.48 11.34 9.80
CA ALA A 21 3.34 12.24 9.84
C ALA A 21 3.22 13.03 8.51
N SER A 22 1.99 13.36 8.11
CA SER A 22 1.70 13.93 6.79
C SER A 22 2.42 15.25 6.51
N GLU A 23 2.63 16.07 7.53
CA GLU A 23 3.35 17.34 7.47
C GLU A 23 4.84 17.18 7.11
N LYS A 24 5.38 15.96 7.25
CA LYS A 24 6.74 15.59 6.82
C LYS A 24 6.78 15.06 5.39
N ILE A 25 5.67 15.10 4.66
CA ILE A 25 5.59 14.76 3.25
C ILE A 25 5.55 16.08 2.47
N ASN A 26 6.68 16.45 1.87
CA ASN A 26 6.73 17.66 1.03
C ASN A 26 6.00 17.42 -0.31
N ILE A 27 4.97 18.20 -0.61
CA ILE A 27 4.25 18.19 -1.89
C ILE A 27 4.54 19.53 -2.58
N LYS A 28 5.06 19.47 -3.81
CA LYS A 28 5.38 20.65 -4.61
C LYS A 28 4.12 21.25 -5.23
N ALA A 29 4.16 22.53 -5.57
CA ALA A 29 3.02 23.23 -6.19
C ALA A 29 2.52 22.54 -7.47
N ASN A 30 3.44 22.04 -8.30
CA ASN A 30 3.10 21.31 -9.53
C ASN A 30 2.58 19.89 -9.30
N GLU A 31 2.55 19.39 -8.06
CA GLU A 31 2.04 18.07 -7.70
C GLU A 31 0.62 18.13 -7.10
N ILE A 32 0.09 19.33 -6.83
CA ILE A 32 -1.20 19.52 -6.14
C ILE A 32 -2.35 18.89 -6.92
N THR A 33 -2.40 19.11 -8.24
CA THR A 33 -3.45 18.54 -9.11
C THR A 33 -3.40 17.02 -9.13
N ASP A 34 -2.21 16.43 -9.29
CA ASP A 34 -2.00 14.99 -9.22
C ASP A 34 -2.38 14.42 -7.85
N LEU A 35 -2.03 15.10 -6.76
CA LEU A 35 -2.41 14.68 -5.42
C LEU A 35 -3.93 14.69 -5.24
N ALA A 36 -4.61 15.73 -5.73
CA ALA A 36 -6.06 15.83 -5.68
C ALA A 36 -6.72 14.70 -6.50
N LEU A 37 -6.20 14.42 -7.69
CA LEU A 37 -6.68 13.34 -8.55
C LEU A 37 -6.47 11.97 -7.90
N LEU A 38 -5.29 11.72 -7.33
CA LEU A 38 -4.98 10.50 -6.59
C LEU A 38 -5.95 10.33 -5.43
N LYS A 39 -6.14 11.36 -4.59
CA LYS A 39 -7.09 11.32 -3.47
C LYS A 39 -8.51 10.99 -3.93
N LYS A 40 -8.98 11.63 -5.01
CA LYS A 40 -10.32 11.44 -5.55
C LYS A 40 -10.55 10.03 -6.09
N SER A 41 -9.50 9.28 -6.44
CA SER A 41 -9.66 7.91 -6.95
C SER A 41 -10.34 6.97 -5.94
N TRP A 42 -10.22 7.25 -4.64
CA TRP A 42 -10.89 6.49 -3.59
C TRP A 42 -12.42 6.55 -3.65
N ASP A 43 -13.01 7.57 -4.31
CA ASP A 43 -14.46 7.68 -4.47
C ASP A 43 -15.02 6.74 -5.54
N TYR A 44 -14.16 6.26 -6.43
CA TYR A 44 -14.55 5.43 -7.57
C TYR A 44 -14.06 3.98 -7.43
N LEU A 45 -13.57 3.59 -6.25
CA LEU A 45 -13.12 2.23 -6.03
C LEU A 45 -14.31 1.23 -6.16
N PRO A 46 -14.14 0.17 -6.96
CA PRO A 46 -15.16 -0.87 -7.08
C PRO A 46 -15.22 -1.72 -5.80
N ILE A 47 -16.36 -2.38 -5.60
CA ILE A 47 -16.54 -3.35 -4.52
C ILE A 47 -15.54 -4.50 -4.71
N ASP A 48 -14.94 -4.97 -3.63
CA ASP A 48 -14.04 -6.12 -3.68
C ASP A 48 -14.84 -7.42 -4.00
N PRO A 49 -14.59 -8.07 -5.16
CA PRO A 49 -15.34 -9.25 -5.59
C PRO A 49 -15.05 -10.50 -4.74
N TYR A 50 -14.03 -10.47 -3.88
CA TYR A 50 -13.62 -11.58 -3.01
C TYR A 50 -14.08 -11.41 -1.56
N MET A 51 -15.05 -10.53 -1.30
CA MET A 51 -15.72 -10.44 0.00
C MET A 51 -16.67 -11.61 0.22
N LYS A 52 -16.98 -11.91 1.48
CA LYS A 52 -18.03 -12.89 1.80
C LYS A 52 -19.37 -12.40 1.25
N LYS A 53 -20.28 -13.35 1.00
CA LYS A 53 -21.66 -13.05 0.61
C LYS A 53 -22.24 -12.04 1.63
N ASP A 54 -22.82 -10.95 1.12
CA ASP A 54 -23.42 -9.82 1.85
C ASP A 54 -22.45 -8.75 2.41
N ASP A 55 -21.13 -8.99 2.39
CA ASP A 55 -20.14 -7.99 2.78
C ASP A 55 -19.87 -7.00 1.63
N THR A 56 -20.26 -5.74 1.83
CA THR A 56 -20.11 -4.67 0.82
C THR A 56 -19.25 -3.50 1.30
N TYR A 57 -18.60 -3.64 2.46
CA TYR A 57 -17.89 -2.55 3.11
C TYR A 57 -16.48 -2.31 2.56
N ARG A 58 -15.89 -3.27 1.83
CA ARG A 58 -14.53 -3.13 1.27
C ARG A 58 -14.60 -2.84 -0.22
N ARG A 59 -13.99 -1.72 -0.59
CA ARG A 59 -13.72 -1.35 -1.98
C ARG A 59 -12.22 -1.36 -2.19
N ARG A 60 -11.79 -1.85 -3.36
CA ARG A 60 -10.36 -1.94 -3.66
C ARG A 60 -10.07 -1.93 -5.15
N CYS A 61 -8.85 -1.53 -5.46
CA CYS A 61 -8.20 -1.88 -6.72
C CYS A 61 -6.76 -2.32 -6.46
N PHE A 62 -6.13 -2.85 -7.50
CA PHE A 62 -4.78 -3.36 -7.46
C PHE A 62 -4.00 -2.92 -8.69
N GLY A 63 -2.73 -2.58 -8.49
CA GLY A 63 -1.77 -2.36 -9.55
C GLY A 63 -0.44 -3.02 -9.21
N LYS A 64 0.20 -3.62 -10.22
CA LYS A 64 1.57 -4.13 -10.15
C LYS A 64 2.49 -3.19 -10.92
N PHE A 65 3.61 -2.83 -10.31
CA PHE A 65 4.68 -2.07 -10.94
C PHE A 65 5.98 -2.86 -10.88
N ILE A 66 6.79 -2.75 -11.93
CA ILE A 66 8.17 -3.21 -11.94
C ILE A 66 9.05 -1.97 -11.82
N VAL A 67 9.87 -1.93 -10.77
CA VAL A 67 10.81 -0.82 -10.55
C VAL A 67 12.23 -1.30 -10.79
N ASP A 68 12.85 -0.79 -11.85
CA ASP A 68 14.26 -0.99 -12.13
C ASP A 68 15.05 0.21 -11.59
N ILE A 69 15.81 -0.02 -10.52
CA ILE A 69 16.52 1.07 -9.87
C ILE A 69 17.83 1.45 -10.58
N VAL A 70 18.35 0.57 -11.45
CA VAL A 70 19.55 0.85 -12.24
C VAL A 70 19.19 1.74 -13.41
N ASN A 71 18.11 1.38 -14.13
CA ASN A 71 17.61 2.13 -15.28
C ASN A 71 16.65 3.27 -14.89
N LYS A 72 16.30 3.37 -13.60
CA LYS A 72 15.37 4.37 -13.03
C LYS A 72 14.00 4.36 -13.72
N THR A 73 13.48 3.17 -13.99
CA THR A 73 12.14 3.00 -14.59
C THR A 73 11.12 2.51 -13.56
N ILE A 74 9.87 2.88 -13.78
CA ILE A 74 8.70 2.41 -13.03
C ILE A 74 7.65 2.04 -14.06
N ASP A 75 7.52 0.75 -14.33
CA ASP A 75 6.68 0.23 -15.39
C ASP A 75 5.42 -0.38 -14.79
N PHE A 76 4.24 0.09 -15.24
CA PHE A 76 2.97 -0.48 -14.81
C PHE A 76 2.72 -1.76 -15.59
N VAL A 77 2.44 -2.85 -14.89
CA VAL A 77 2.15 -4.14 -15.50
C VAL A 77 0.64 -4.27 -15.64
N ASP A 78 0.20 -4.59 -16.85
CA ASP A 78 -1.21 -4.90 -17.13
C ASP A 78 -1.58 -6.32 -16.68
N ASP A 79 -1.33 -6.59 -15.40
CA ASP A 79 -1.74 -7.80 -14.71
C ASP A 79 -2.30 -7.42 -13.35
N ASN A 80 -3.58 -7.72 -13.17
CA ASN A 80 -4.32 -7.48 -11.94
C ASN A 80 -4.52 -8.76 -11.12
N THR A 81 -3.75 -9.80 -11.43
CA THR A 81 -3.72 -11.06 -10.68
C THR A 81 -2.86 -10.90 -9.44
N PHE A 82 -3.47 -11.14 -8.28
CA PHE A 82 -2.80 -11.13 -7.00
C PHE A 82 -2.83 -12.53 -6.39
N PHE A 83 -1.66 -13.06 -6.07
CA PHE A 83 -1.48 -14.35 -5.43
C PHE A 83 -0.72 -14.19 -4.11
N GLN A 84 -1.22 -14.84 -3.08
CA GLN A 84 -0.50 -15.07 -1.82
C GLN A 84 -0.57 -16.55 -1.51
N SER A 85 0.57 -17.16 -1.16
CA SER A 85 0.63 -18.55 -0.72
C SER A 85 -0.23 -18.78 0.53
N SER A 86 -0.80 -19.99 0.66
CA SER A 86 -1.52 -20.44 1.87
C SER A 86 -0.60 -20.52 3.11
N GLU A 87 0.71 -20.63 2.91
CA GLU A 87 1.69 -20.53 4.01
C GLU A 87 1.75 -19.13 4.61
N ILE A 88 1.47 -18.11 3.80
CA ILE A 88 1.56 -16.68 4.15
C ILE A 88 0.20 -16.20 4.67
N ASN A 89 -0.86 -16.47 3.93
CA ASN A 89 -2.23 -16.14 4.30
C ASN A 89 -3.00 -17.43 4.54
N ARG A 90 -3.16 -17.84 5.80
CA ARG A 90 -3.82 -19.13 6.12
C ARG A 90 -5.34 -19.07 5.94
N TYR A 91 -5.92 -17.87 5.97
CA TYR A 91 -7.36 -17.68 5.85
C TYR A 91 -7.84 -17.70 4.39
N ALA A 92 -7.01 -17.18 3.48
CA ALA A 92 -7.40 -16.96 2.10
C ALA A 92 -6.24 -17.08 1.09
N GLY A 93 -5.09 -17.63 1.46
CA GLY A 93 -3.98 -17.90 0.54
C GLY A 93 -4.21 -19.14 -0.33
N GLY A 94 -3.34 -19.32 -1.34
CA GLY A 94 -3.43 -20.40 -2.33
C GLY A 94 -4.43 -20.12 -3.46
N ILE A 95 -5.00 -18.91 -3.51
CA ILE A 95 -6.00 -18.50 -4.51
C ILE A 95 -5.44 -17.33 -5.31
N GLU A 96 -5.41 -17.48 -6.62
CA GLU A 96 -5.19 -16.37 -7.55
C GLU A 96 -6.44 -15.50 -7.61
N ARG A 97 -6.25 -14.20 -7.34
CA ARG A 97 -7.34 -13.22 -7.36
C ARG A 97 -7.15 -12.24 -8.49
N LYS A 98 -8.09 -12.22 -9.43
CA LYS A 98 -8.19 -11.16 -10.43
C LYS A 98 -8.89 -9.95 -9.81
N LEU A 99 -8.12 -9.08 -9.18
CA LEU A 99 -8.64 -7.92 -8.46
C LEU A 99 -9.03 -6.80 -9.42
N PRO A 100 -9.94 -5.88 -9.06
CA PRO A 100 -10.22 -4.74 -9.92
C PRO A 100 -8.95 -3.93 -10.23
N LYS A 101 -8.73 -3.64 -11.51
CA LYS A 101 -7.49 -3.00 -12.00
C LYS A 101 -7.43 -1.53 -11.59
N MET A 102 -6.25 -1.07 -11.21
CA MET A 102 -5.93 0.36 -11.09
C MET A 102 -6.04 1.03 -12.46
N SER A 103 -6.71 2.17 -12.56
CA SER A 103 -6.88 2.87 -13.84
C SER A 103 -5.56 3.45 -14.35
N ASP A 104 -5.45 3.63 -15.66
CA ASP A 104 -4.23 4.16 -16.29
C ASP A 104 -3.93 5.60 -15.84
N VAL A 105 -4.97 6.39 -15.56
CA VAL A 105 -4.85 7.73 -14.98
C VAL A 105 -4.16 7.71 -13.61
N ILE A 106 -4.46 6.70 -12.79
CA ILE A 106 -3.88 6.57 -11.45
C ILE A 106 -2.52 5.90 -11.50
N SER A 107 -2.32 4.89 -12.36
CA SER A 107 -1.01 4.25 -12.52
C SER A 107 0.04 5.18 -13.17
N SER A 108 -0.39 6.19 -13.92
CA SER A 108 0.47 7.26 -14.45
C SER A 108 0.61 8.48 -13.53
N ASN A 109 -0.13 8.54 -12.41
CA ASN A 109 -0.13 9.67 -11.49
C ASN A 109 1.27 9.95 -10.91
N ILE A 110 1.70 11.21 -11.00
CA ILE A 110 3.07 11.63 -10.63
C ILE A 110 3.32 11.43 -9.12
N VAL A 111 2.32 11.72 -8.29
CA VAL A 111 2.45 11.60 -6.84
C VAL A 111 2.52 10.13 -6.42
N LEU A 112 1.72 9.25 -7.01
CA LEU A 112 1.81 7.81 -6.75
C LEU A 112 3.20 7.26 -7.10
N ARG A 113 3.72 7.59 -8.28
CA ARG A 113 5.04 7.12 -8.74
C ARG A 113 6.16 7.59 -7.83
N LYS A 114 6.09 8.84 -7.37
CA LYS A 114 7.01 9.35 -6.37
C LYS A 114 6.90 8.56 -5.06
N ILE A 115 5.68 8.25 -4.58
CA ILE A 115 5.49 7.47 -3.34
C ILE A 115 6.20 6.12 -3.47
N ILE A 116 6.01 5.43 -4.59
CA ILE A 116 6.70 4.15 -4.89
C ILE A 116 8.22 4.35 -4.82
N GLU A 117 8.75 5.32 -5.56
CA GLU A 117 10.19 5.58 -5.66
C GLU A 117 10.82 5.86 -4.29
N ASN A 118 10.27 6.81 -3.52
CA ASN A 118 10.89 7.21 -2.27
C ASN A 118 10.72 6.19 -1.16
N THR A 119 9.59 5.48 -1.13
CA THR A 119 9.40 4.36 -0.21
C THR A 119 10.43 3.27 -0.49
N LEU A 120 10.61 2.87 -1.76
CA LEU A 120 11.60 1.86 -2.11
C LEU A 120 13.02 2.34 -1.76
N ASN A 121 13.37 3.59 -2.08
CA ASN A 121 14.66 4.17 -1.74
C ASN A 121 14.94 4.13 -0.23
N ALA A 122 13.95 4.47 0.62
CA ALA A 122 14.11 4.38 2.07
C ALA A 122 14.39 2.94 2.53
N PHE A 123 13.71 1.95 1.95
CA PHE A 123 13.96 0.54 2.27
C PHE A 123 15.34 0.04 1.81
N LEU A 124 15.80 0.47 0.63
CA LEU A 124 17.12 0.11 0.10
C LEU A 124 18.28 0.77 0.85
N MET A 125 18.05 1.93 1.46
CA MET A 125 19.01 2.54 2.38
C MET A 125 19.01 1.86 3.76
N TYR A 126 17.85 1.35 4.18
CA TYR A 126 17.70 0.60 5.42
C TYR A 126 18.39 -0.77 5.37
N LYS A 127 18.15 -1.55 4.31
CA LYS A 127 18.68 -2.91 4.14
C LYS A 127 19.42 -3.00 2.81
N LYS A 128 20.61 -3.62 2.83
CA LYS A 128 21.45 -3.82 1.64
C LYS A 128 20.61 -4.43 0.51
N LYS A 129 20.78 -3.87 -0.68
CA LYS A 129 20.12 -4.27 -1.91
C LYS A 129 20.32 -5.76 -2.20
N GLU A 130 19.21 -6.48 -2.31
CA GLU A 130 19.18 -7.91 -2.71
C GLU A 130 18.84 -8.10 -4.20
N SER A 131 18.23 -7.08 -4.84
CA SER A 131 17.86 -7.09 -6.27
C SER A 131 17.95 -5.70 -6.90
N ASN A 132 18.21 -5.64 -8.21
CA ASN A 132 18.13 -4.45 -9.05
C ASN A 132 16.70 -4.12 -9.51
N VAL A 133 15.85 -5.13 -9.57
CA VAL A 133 14.48 -5.04 -10.07
C VAL A 133 13.52 -5.49 -8.97
N TRP A 134 12.48 -4.70 -8.73
CA TRP A 134 11.52 -4.93 -7.66
C TRP A 134 10.09 -4.98 -8.20
N ASP A 135 9.37 -6.03 -7.82
CA ASP A 135 7.92 -6.05 -7.93
C ASP A 135 7.32 -5.18 -6.81
N VAL A 136 6.57 -4.16 -7.19
CA VAL A 136 5.87 -3.26 -6.28
C VAL A 136 4.37 -3.42 -6.47
N PHE A 137 3.72 -3.93 -5.44
CA PHE A 137 2.28 -4.13 -5.41
C PHE A 137 1.60 -2.96 -4.71
N VAL A 138 0.71 -2.29 -5.42
CA VAL A 138 -0.06 -1.16 -4.91
C VAL A 138 -1.51 -1.56 -4.75
N HIS A 139 -1.97 -1.57 -3.50
CA HIS A 139 -3.37 -1.76 -3.16
C HIS A 139 -3.98 -0.42 -2.75
N GLN A 140 -5.09 -0.04 -3.38
CA GLN A 140 -5.97 0.98 -2.83
C GLN A 140 -7.10 0.27 -2.09
N PHE A 141 -7.34 0.67 -0.84
CA PHE A 141 -8.45 0.17 -0.04
C PHE A 141 -9.28 1.33 0.48
N ARG A 142 -10.60 1.14 0.47
CA ARG A 142 -11.59 1.96 1.18
C ARG A 142 -12.50 1.04 1.98
N ILE A 143 -12.58 1.30 3.26
CA ILE A 143 -13.46 0.59 4.19
C ILE A 143 -14.59 1.53 4.56
N GLU A 144 -15.82 1.10 4.31
CA GLU A 144 -17.04 1.88 4.55
C GLU A 144 -17.79 1.30 5.74
N SER A 145 -17.83 2.04 6.86
CA SER A 145 -18.67 1.66 7.99
C SER A 145 -20.13 1.99 7.69
N LYS A 146 -21.03 1.03 7.92
CA LYS A 146 -22.48 1.25 7.90
C LYS A 146 -23.04 1.11 9.31
N LYS A 147 -24.06 1.90 9.66
CA LYS A 147 -24.77 1.78 10.93
C LYS A 147 -25.33 0.35 11.04
N GLY A 148 -24.99 -0.35 12.13
CA GLY A 148 -25.39 -1.74 12.37
C GLY A 148 -24.45 -2.80 11.78
N MET A 149 -23.39 -2.42 11.06
CA MET A 149 -22.32 -3.35 10.64
C MET A 149 -21.08 -3.12 11.50
N GLN A 150 -20.73 -4.12 12.32
CA GLN A 150 -19.50 -4.07 13.09
C GLN A 150 -18.32 -4.46 12.19
N GLY A 151 -17.36 -3.55 12.05
CA GLY A 151 -16.06 -3.86 11.43
C GLY A 151 -15.25 -4.72 12.39
N ASN A 152 -15.07 -5.99 12.06
CA ASN A 152 -14.21 -6.87 12.84
C ASN A 152 -12.76 -6.74 12.37
N PRO A 153 -11.76 -6.78 13.27
CA PRO A 153 -10.37 -6.97 12.88
C PRO A 153 -10.24 -8.19 11.98
N THR A 154 -9.20 -8.22 11.15
CA THR A 154 -8.90 -9.39 10.33
C THR A 154 -8.93 -10.64 11.22
N PRO A 155 -9.67 -11.70 10.83
CA PRO A 155 -9.86 -12.88 11.69
C PRO A 155 -8.53 -13.60 11.99
N GLU A 156 -7.50 -13.35 11.18
CA GLU A 156 -6.14 -13.85 11.36
C GLU A 156 -5.38 -13.22 12.53
N GLY A 157 -5.84 -12.09 13.08
CA GLY A 157 -5.08 -11.31 14.07
C GLY A 157 -3.82 -10.68 13.47
N ILE A 158 -2.73 -10.65 14.25
CA ILE A 158 -1.41 -10.16 13.79
C ILE A 158 -0.88 -11.12 12.72
N HIS A 159 -0.59 -10.61 11.52
CA HIS A 159 -0.13 -11.39 10.38
C HIS A 159 1.10 -10.76 9.71
N LYS A 160 1.69 -11.51 8.76
CA LYS A 160 2.72 -11.04 7.84
C LYS A 160 2.15 -11.09 6.42
N ASP A 161 2.35 -10.06 5.61
CA ASP A 161 1.82 -10.05 4.24
C ASP A 161 2.68 -10.82 3.22
N GLY A 162 3.82 -11.37 3.63
CA GLY A 162 4.70 -12.12 2.74
C GLY A 162 5.57 -11.27 1.80
N HIS A 163 5.65 -9.97 2.05
CA HIS A 163 6.49 -9.04 1.30
C HIS A 163 7.77 -8.71 2.07
N THR A 164 8.85 -8.41 1.34
CA THR A 164 10.12 -7.97 1.95
C THR A 164 9.95 -6.67 2.74
N PHE A 165 9.18 -5.73 2.20
CA PHE A 165 8.84 -4.46 2.82
C PHE A 165 7.39 -4.09 2.54
N ILE A 166 6.82 -3.26 3.40
CA ILE A 166 5.44 -2.80 3.32
C ILE A 166 5.40 -1.33 3.74
N SER A 167 4.66 -0.51 3.02
CA SER A 167 4.33 0.84 3.46
C SER A 167 2.83 1.04 3.40
N MET A 168 2.29 1.70 4.41
CA MET A 168 0.87 2.05 4.48
C MET A 168 0.72 3.56 4.50
N HIS A 169 -0.16 4.07 3.65
CA HIS A 169 -0.40 5.50 3.48
C HIS A 169 -1.87 5.80 3.77
N MET A 170 -2.13 6.60 4.81
CA MET A 170 -3.49 7.05 5.12
C MET A 170 -3.87 8.19 4.17
N ILE A 171 -4.88 7.95 3.32
CA ILE A 171 -5.33 8.93 2.33
C ILE A 171 -6.44 9.83 2.86
N GLY A 172 -7.35 9.26 3.64
CA GLY A 172 -8.48 9.99 4.21
C GLY A 172 -9.24 9.17 5.25
N ARG A 173 -9.84 9.88 6.19
CA ARG A 173 -10.73 9.36 7.23
C ARG A 173 -11.86 10.37 7.39
N TYR A 174 -13.11 9.91 7.36
CA TYR A 174 -14.26 10.80 7.47
C TYR A 174 -15.36 10.14 8.30
N ASN A 175 -15.81 10.84 9.36
CA ASN A 175 -16.95 10.45 10.19
C ASN A 175 -16.92 8.98 10.69
N ILE A 176 -15.76 8.53 11.17
CA ILE A 176 -15.57 7.20 11.76
C ILE A 176 -14.87 7.27 13.11
N GLU A 177 -15.24 6.37 14.02
CA GLU A 177 -14.53 6.07 15.28
C GLU A 177 -13.82 4.71 15.15
N GLY A 178 -12.70 4.50 15.86
CA GLY A 178 -11.87 3.30 15.70
C GLY A 178 -11.00 3.33 14.43
N GLY A 179 -10.73 2.16 13.83
CA GLY A 179 -9.94 2.06 12.59
C GLY A 179 -8.47 2.49 12.71
N HIS A 180 -7.94 2.55 13.93
CA HIS A 180 -6.53 2.88 14.15
C HIS A 180 -5.66 1.74 13.62
N PRO A 181 -4.65 2.02 12.78
CA PRO A 181 -3.68 1.01 12.39
C PRO A 181 -3.00 0.47 13.65
N ILE A 182 -3.21 -0.82 13.97
CA ILE A 182 -2.38 -1.54 14.94
C ILE A 182 -1.23 -2.14 14.14
N SER A 183 -0.36 -1.29 13.60
CA SER A 183 0.74 -1.72 12.75
C SER A 183 1.99 -1.94 13.61
N MET A 184 2.22 -3.17 14.07
CA MET A 184 3.58 -3.63 14.42
C MET A 184 4.21 -4.19 13.15
N MET A 185 4.94 -3.38 12.40
CA MET A 185 5.73 -3.87 11.27
C MET A 185 6.99 -4.53 11.84
N LYS A 186 7.00 -5.87 11.89
CA LYS A 186 8.20 -6.65 12.23
C LYS A 186 8.89 -7.02 10.91
N ILE A 187 9.86 -6.21 10.48
CA ILE A 187 10.76 -6.59 9.38
C ILE A 187 11.69 -7.70 9.91
N GLU A 188 11.33 -8.94 9.62
CA GLU A 188 12.23 -10.10 9.70
C GLU A 188 12.56 -10.52 8.28
N THR A 189 13.84 -10.39 7.95
CA THR A 189 14.39 -10.89 6.70
C THR A 189 14.57 -12.41 6.85
N LYS A 190 14.22 -13.18 5.82
CA LYS A 190 14.81 -14.52 5.70
C LYS A 190 16.32 -14.40 5.62
#